data_AF-A0A255PCT2-F1
#
_entry.id   AF-A0A255PCT2-F1
#
_cell.length_a   1.000
_cell.length_b   1.000
_cell.length_c   1.000
_cell.angle_alpha   90.00
_cell.angle_beta   90.00
_cell.angle_gamma   90.00
#
_symmetry.space_group_name_H-M   'P 1'
#
loop_
_entity.id
_entity.type
_entity.pdbx_description
1 polymer ?
#
loop_
_entity_poly.entity_id
_entity_poly.type
_entity_poly.pdbx_seq_one_letter_code
_entity_poly.pdbx_strand_id
1 'polypeptide(L)' 'MNQPDPQPAPGQVWLSRYTTGMYVAVTAVEGDRVRLIPVTVTPQGAVIPAVGRGRWASAGQLRRAYRLTDHVLESAR' A
#
# COMPACT_ATOMS: atom_id res chain seq x y z
N MET A 1 1.63 25.03 -0.86
CA MET A 1 1.11 24.42 0.37
C MET A 1 1.24 22.91 0.19
N ASN A 2 2.13 22.26 0.93
CA ASN A 2 2.24 20.79 0.91
C ASN A 2 1.05 20.23 1.67
N GLN A 3 0.06 19.74 0.94
CA GLN A 3 -1.05 19.00 1.53
C GLN A 3 -0.43 17.80 2.28
N PRO A 4 -0.73 17.58 3.57
CA PRO A 4 -0.21 16.43 4.29
C PRO A 4 -0.59 15.16 3.50
N ASP A 5 0.32 14.20 3.45
CA ASP A 5 0.02 12.89 2.88
C ASP A 5 -1.28 12.38 3.53
N PRO A 6 -2.29 11.94 2.75
CA PRO A 6 -3.55 11.47 3.30
C PRO A 6 -3.28 10.30 4.23
N GLN A 7 -4.06 10.16 5.31
CA GLN A 7 -3.90 9.01 6.20
C GLN A 7 -4.07 7.70 5.41
N PRO A 8 -3.18 6.71 5.60
CA PRO A 8 -3.32 5.40 4.96
C PRO A 8 -4.66 4.74 5.31
N ALA A 9 -5.37 4.23 4.31
CA ALA A 9 -6.66 3.56 4.45
C ALA A 9 -6.66 2.20 3.74
N PRO A 10 -7.50 1.24 4.16
CA PRO A 10 -7.62 -0.04 3.47
C PRO A 10 -7.95 0.15 1.99
N GLY A 11 -7.31 -0.66 1.15
CA GLY A 11 -7.41 -0.50 -0.29
C GLY A 11 -6.62 0.69 -0.83
N GLN A 12 -5.44 0.99 -0.27
CA GLN A 12 -4.48 1.94 -0.84
C GLN A 12 -3.11 1.29 -1.02
N VAL A 13 -2.32 1.77 -1.98
CA VAL A 13 -0.95 1.28 -2.23
C VAL A 13 0.07 2.38 -1.93
N TRP A 14 1.05 2.02 -1.12
CA TRP A 14 2.06 2.93 -0.62
C TRP A 14 3.45 2.44 -0.97
N LEU A 15 4.42 3.34 -1.06
CA LEU A 15 5.82 2.97 -1.15
C LEU A 15 6.38 2.85 0.26
N SER A 16 7.11 1.78 0.52
CA SER A 16 7.84 1.63 1.78
C SER A 16 8.94 2.68 1.89
N ARG A 17 9.06 3.34 3.06
CA ARG A 17 10.19 4.25 3.32
C ARG A 17 11.54 3.53 3.53
N TYR A 18 11.51 2.26 3.93
CA TYR A 18 12.73 1.52 4.33
C TYR A 18 13.25 0.59 3.24
N THR A 19 12.40 0.23 2.28
CA THR A 19 12.77 -0.66 1.19
C THR A 19 12.45 0.04 -0.12
N THR A 20 13.48 0.62 -0.73
CA THR A 20 13.39 1.29 -2.02
C THR A 20 12.78 0.34 -3.05
N GLY A 21 11.78 0.82 -3.80
CA GLY A 21 11.10 0.04 -4.83
C GLY A 21 10.08 -0.99 -4.31
N MET A 22 9.82 -1.06 -3.00
CA MET A 22 8.81 -1.96 -2.45
C MET A 22 7.45 -1.26 -2.31
N TYR A 23 6.47 -1.75 -3.06
CA TYR A 23 5.07 -1.36 -2.91
C TYR A 23 4.37 -2.23 -1.88
N VAL A 24 3.47 -1.62 -1.11
CA VAL A 24 2.66 -2.29 -0.10
C VAL A 24 1.20 -1.85 -0.20
N ALA A 25 0.27 -2.79 -0.12
CA ALA A 25 -1.15 -2.48 -0.01
C ALA A 25 -1.58 -2.48 1.47
N VAL A 26 -2.39 -1.50 1.86
CA VAL A 26 -3.02 -1.44 3.17
C VAL A 26 -4.28 -2.32 3.14
N THR A 27 -4.35 -3.31 4.01
CA THR A 27 -5.50 -4.24 4.11
C THR A 27 -6.34 -4.01 5.36
N ALA A 28 -5.78 -3.38 6.39
CA ALA A 28 -6.49 -3.00 7.61
C ALA A 28 -5.81 -1.80 8.27
N VAL A 29 -6.57 -1.07 9.08
CA VAL A 29 -6.07 0.04 9.92
C VAL A 29 -6.61 -0.16 11.32
N GLU A 30 -5.75 -0.02 12.32
CA GLU A 30 -6.09 -0.13 13.73
C GLU A 30 -5.32 0.94 14.51
N GLY A 31 -6.01 2.02 14.89
CA GLY A 31 -5.38 3.23 15.42
C GLY A 31 -4.33 3.78 14.46
N ASP A 32 -3.09 3.94 14.94
CA ASP A 32 -1.96 4.42 14.15
C ASP A 32 -1.20 3.31 13.39
N ARG A 33 -1.67 2.07 13.50
CA ARG A 33 -1.06 0.93 12.81
C ARG A 33 -1.86 0.53 11.59
N VAL A 34 -1.13 0.04 10.61
CA VAL A 34 -1.68 -0.45 9.34
C VAL A 34 -1.18 -1.84 9.05
N ARG A 35 -2.06 -2.70 8.57
CA ARG A 35 -1.71 -4.02 8.08
C ARG A 35 -1.37 -3.91 6.61
N LEU A 36 -0.15 -4.34 6.27
CA LEU A 36 0.45 -4.20 4.97
C LEU A 36 0.73 -5.55 4.37
N ILE A 37 0.42 -5.72 3.08
CA ILE A 37 0.90 -6.84 2.28
C ILE A 37 1.82 -6.30 1.18
N PRO A 38 2.94 -6.98 0.86
CA PRO A 38 3.75 -6.62 -0.29
C PRO A 38 2.93 -6.80 -1.58
N VAL A 39 3.10 -5.88 -2.53
CA VAL A 39 2.46 -5.97 -3.84
C VAL A 39 3.46 -5.64 -4.94
N THR A 40 3.22 -6.18 -6.13
CA THR A 40 3.87 -5.77 -7.37
C THR A 40 2.91 -4.87 -8.13
N VAL A 41 3.39 -3.73 -8.60
CA VAL A 41 2.64 -2.83 -9.50
C VAL A 41 3.22 -2.99 -10.90
N THR A 42 2.41 -3.42 -11.86
CA THR A 42 2.85 -3.58 -13.25
C THR A 42 2.93 -2.22 -13.96
N PRO A 43 3.66 -2.09 -15.08
CA PRO A 43 3.67 -0.86 -15.89
C PRO A 43 2.28 -0.41 -16.36
N GLN A 44 1.33 -1.35 -16.48
CA GLN A 44 -0.07 -1.10 -16.84
C GLN A 44 -0.93 -0.68 -15.63
N GLY A 45 -0.34 -0.62 -14.43
CA GLY A 45 -0.99 -0.21 -13.19
C GLY A 45 -1.68 -1.34 -12.43
N ALA A 46 -1.59 -2.60 -12.87
CA ALA A 46 -2.20 -3.71 -12.13
C ALA A 46 -1.47 -3.95 -10.81
N VAL A 47 -2.24 -4.20 -9.74
CA VAL A 47 -1.70 -4.45 -8.39
C VAL A 47 -1.85 -5.93 -8.06
N ILE A 48 -0.72 -6.63 -7.99
CA ILE A 48 -0.66 -8.07 -7.74
C ILE A 48 -0.15 -8.30 -6.32
N PRO A 49 -0.96 -8.89 -5.42
CA PRO A 49 -0.48 -9.28 -4.09
C PRO A 49 0.68 -10.27 -4.21
N ALA A 50 1.82 -9.96 -3.60
CA ALA A 50 2.88 -10.95 -3.48
C ALA A 50 2.44 -12.01 -2.47
N VAL A 51 2.72 -13.28 -2.76
CA VAL A 51 2.43 -14.38 -1.84
C VAL A 51 3.27 -14.18 -0.57
N GLY A 52 2.61 -13.87 0.55
CA GLY A 52 3.29 -13.56 1.80
C GLY A 52 2.33 -13.19 2.93
N ARG A 53 2.83 -13.26 4.17
CA ARG A 53 2.07 -12.82 5.35
C ARG A 53 2.11 -11.30 5.45
N GLY A 54 0.95 -10.69 5.62
CA GLY A 54 0.87 -9.27 5.92
C GLY A 54 1.52 -8.95 7.28
N ARG A 55 2.12 -7.77 7.38
CA ARG A 55 2.74 -7.27 8.62
C ARG A 55 2.04 -6.02 9.12
N TRP A 56 2.06 -5.80 10.43
CA TRP A 56 1.68 -4.52 11.02
C TRP A 56 2.85 -3.54 10.97
N ALA A 57 2.56 -2.29 10.64
CA ALA A 57 3.52 -1.19 10.60
C ALA A 57 2.86 0.11 11.06
N SER A 58 3.65 1.11 11.46
CA SER A 58 3.10 2.43 11.82
C SER A 58 2.81 3.23 10.55
N ALA A 59 1.70 3.97 10.51
CA ALA A 59 1.32 4.79 9.35
C ALA A 59 2.42 5.78 8.91
N GLY A 60 3.18 6.34 9.86
CA GLY A 60 4.31 7.24 9.58
C GLY A 60 5.48 6.60 8.81
N GLN A 61 5.50 5.27 8.67
CA GLN A 61 6.50 4.53 7.88
C GLN A 61 6.18 4.47 6.38
N LEU A 62 5.08 5.08 5.95
CA LEU A 62 4.62 5.09 4.56
C LEU A 62 4.82 6.47 3.91
N ARG A 63 5.07 6.48 2.60
CA ARG A 63 4.99 7.69 1.75
C ARG A 63 4.00 7.44 0.64
N ARG A 64 3.11 8.40 0.38
CA ARG A 64 2.04 8.22 -0.59
C ARG A 64 2.68 7.99 -1.94
N ALA A 65 2.40 6.83 -2.52
CA ALA A 65 2.93 6.48 -3.83
C ALA A 65 1.81 6.48 -4.86
N TYR A 66 0.70 5.77 -4.59
CA TYR A 66 -0.41 5.61 -5.53
C TYR A 66 -1.75 5.46 -4.79
N ARG A 67 -2.89 5.66 -5.48
CA ARG A 67 -4.23 5.37 -4.93
C ARG A 67 -4.75 4.12 -5.64
N LEU A 68 -5.17 3.09 -4.88
CA LEU A 68 -5.62 1.81 -5.47
C LEU A 68 -6.90 1.98 -6.29
N THR A 69 -7.76 2.95 -5.95
CA THR A 69 -9.06 3.11 -6.62
C THR A 69 -8.96 3.50 -8.10
N ASP A 70 -7.78 3.88 -8.57
CA ASP A 70 -7.54 4.20 -9.99
C ASP A 70 -7.12 2.97 -10.81
N HIS A 71 -6.91 1.80 -10.17
CA HIS A 71 -6.39 0.61 -10.84
C HIS A 71 -7.15 -0.68 -10.48
N VAL A 72 -7.41 -1.49 -11.52
CA VAL A 72 -8.16 -2.75 -11.43
C VAL A 72 -7.35 -3.79 -10.66
N LEU A 73 -7.92 -4.30 -9.57
CA LEU A 73 -7.46 -5.54 -8.93
C LEU A 73 -7.81 -6.71 -9.86
N GLU A 74 -6.92 -7.06 -10.78
CA GLU A 74 -7.00 -8.37 -11.42
C GLU A 74 -6.53 -9.45 -10.43
N SER A 75 -7.52 -10.05 -9.78
CA SER A 75 -7.54 -11.41 -9.22
C SER A 75 -6.61 -11.74 -8.03
N ALA A 76 -7.23 -11.83 -6.85
CA ALA A 76 -7.05 -12.98 -5.97
C ALA A 76 -8.41 -13.68 -5.87
N ARG A 77 -8.64 -14.65 -6.75
CA ARG A 77 -9.82 -15.54 -6.75
C ARG A 77 -9.48 -16.79 -5.93
#